data_AF-A0A4Q4CL68-F1
#
_entry.id   AF-A0A4Q4CL68-F1
#
_cell.length_a   1.000
_cell.length_b   1.000
_cell.length_c   1.000
_cell.angle_alpha   90.00
_cell.angle_beta   90.00
_cell.angle_gamma   90.00
#
_symmetry.space_group_name_H-M   'P 1'
#
loop_
_entity.id
_entity.type
_entity.pdbx_description
1 polymer ?
#
loop_
_entity_poly.entity_id
_entity_poly.type
_entity_poly.pdbx_seq_one_letter_code
_entity_poly.pdbx_strand_id
1 'polypeptide(L)'
;AGALRPGGAGAGRGAGRAGRGARLAAIMARAKQHAPQARLDGVLVQRMSQKGMELILGARRDGQFGSLVLVGTGGVQAELWRDVALDLAPVSPARAEEMLRSLKGFPLLDGFRGAPKADIAAVAAAVSAFSVLVAEAGEKLQEAEVNPLICGPWGCLAVDGLVRCGP
;
A
#
# COMPACT_ATOMS: atom_id res chain seq x y z
N ALA A 1 13.13 14.36 -13.88
CA ALA A 1 12.98 14.66 -12.45
C ALA A 1 12.77 13.35 -11.71
N GLY A 2 13.78 12.88 -10.97
CA GLY A 2 13.69 11.63 -10.23
C GLY A 2 12.80 11.81 -9.01
N ALA A 3 11.74 11.00 -8.90
CA ALA A 3 10.91 10.96 -7.70
C ALA A 3 11.79 10.49 -6.52
N LEU A 4 11.97 11.37 -5.54
CA LEU A 4 12.57 11.00 -4.25
C LEU A 4 11.65 9.96 -3.61
N ARG A 5 12.11 8.72 -3.45
CA ARG A 5 11.42 7.74 -2.59
C ARG A 5 11.56 8.20 -1.12
N PRO A 6 10.47 8.43 -0.37
CA PRO A 6 10.55 8.82 1.04
C PRO A 6 10.89 7.59 1.91
N GLY A 7 12.14 7.12 1.85
CA GLY A 7 12.58 5.85 2.45
C GLY A 7 12.95 5.89 3.94
N GLY A 8 12.17 6.58 4.78
CA GLY A 8 12.51 6.83 6.19
C GLY A 8 11.70 6.06 7.23
N ALA A 9 11.42 4.77 7.05
CA ALA A 9 10.62 4.00 8.01
C ALA A 9 11.45 3.49 9.21
N GLY A 10 11.00 3.79 10.44
CA GLY A 10 11.62 3.32 11.68
C GLY A 10 10.66 2.50 12.54
N ALA A 11 10.87 1.19 12.66
CA ALA A 11 10.06 0.33 13.52
C ALA A 11 10.48 0.44 15.00
N GLY A 12 9.50 0.56 15.91
CA GLY A 12 9.81 0.71 17.33
C GLY A 12 8.78 0.08 18.27
N ARG A 13 9.10 -1.10 18.81
CA ARG A 13 8.37 -1.67 19.94
C ARG A 13 8.87 -1.07 21.27
N GLY A 14 7.95 -0.69 22.16
CA GLY A 14 8.23 -0.54 23.60
C GLY A 14 8.97 0.72 24.07
N ALA A 15 9.17 1.75 23.25
CA ALA A 15 9.79 2.98 23.74
C ALA A 15 8.77 3.81 24.57
N GLY A 16 9.07 4.06 25.85
CA GLY A 16 8.38 5.07 26.66
C GLY A 16 8.43 6.46 26.00
N ARG A 17 7.68 7.44 26.52
CA ARG A 17 7.53 8.77 25.90
C ARG A 17 8.89 9.43 25.55
N ALA A 18 9.89 9.29 26.43
CA ALA A 18 11.25 9.77 26.21
C ALA A 18 11.99 9.05 25.07
N GLY A 19 11.85 7.72 24.96
CA GLY A 19 12.47 6.93 23.89
C GLY A 19 11.86 7.18 22.50
N ARG A 20 10.58 7.60 22.44
CA ARG A 20 9.96 8.05 21.20
C ARG A 20 10.54 9.39 20.74
N GLY A 21 10.69 10.36 21.64
CA GLY A 21 11.27 11.68 21.33
C GLY A 21 12.68 11.58 20.74
N ALA A 22 13.54 10.77 21.35
CA ALA A 22 14.91 10.56 20.86
C ALA A 22 14.96 9.94 19.45
N ARG A 23 14.08 8.97 19.15
CA ARG A 23 14.01 8.34 17.82
C ARG A 23 13.49 9.30 16.75
N LEU A 24 12.48 10.11 17.06
CA LEU A 24 11.97 11.12 16.15
C LEU A 24 13.06 12.14 15.80
N ALA A 25 13.81 12.62 16.80
CA ALA A 25 14.94 13.52 16.58
C ALA A 25 16.01 12.89 15.69
N ALA A 26 16.33 11.61 15.90
CA ALA A 26 17.30 10.88 15.06
C ALA A 26 16.83 10.71 13.62
N ILE A 27 15.54 10.44 13.38
CA ILE A 27 14.95 10.37 12.02
C ILE A 27 15.07 11.73 11.33
N MET A 28 14.66 12.81 12.01
CA MET A 28 14.73 14.16 11.45
C MET A 28 16.17 14.61 11.15
N ALA A 29 17.13 14.25 12.02
CA ALA A 29 18.55 14.54 11.80
C ALA A 29 19.09 13.81 10.58
N ARG A 30 18.80 12.51 10.43
CA ARG A 30 19.21 11.72 9.27
C ARG A 30 18.59 12.24 7.97
N ALA A 31 17.30 12.60 8.00
CA ALA A 31 16.61 13.16 6.84
C ALA A 31 17.30 14.45 6.36
N LYS A 32 17.63 15.38 7.27
CA LYS A 32 18.36 16.61 6.94
C LYS A 32 19.77 16.35 6.41
N GLN A 33 20.46 15.33 6.91
CA GLN A 33 21.79 14.96 6.40
C GLN A 33 21.74 14.46 4.96
N HIS A 34 20.73 13.66 4.61
CA HIS A 34 20.60 13.07 3.27
C HIS A 34 19.94 14.02 2.26
N ALA A 35 19.07 14.92 2.72
CA ALA A 35 18.38 15.89 1.88
C ALA A 35 18.35 17.27 2.55
N PRO A 36 19.47 18.03 2.54
CA PRO A 36 19.58 19.30 3.26
C PRO A 36 18.59 20.37 2.78
N GLN A 37 18.19 20.30 1.52
CA GLN A 37 17.23 21.22 0.89
C GLN A 37 15.77 20.77 1.04
N ALA A 38 15.51 19.59 1.63
CA ALA A 38 14.15 19.11 1.81
C ALA A 38 13.43 19.92 2.90
N ARG A 39 12.23 20.39 2.58
CA ARG A 39 11.28 20.87 3.59
C ARG A 39 10.69 19.66 4.31
N LEU A 40 10.89 19.59 5.62
CA LEU A 40 10.35 18.53 6.48
C LEU A 40 9.26 19.12 7.38
N ASP A 41 8.00 18.76 7.18
CA ASP A 41 6.90 19.23 8.03
C ASP A 41 6.83 18.45 9.36
N GLY A 42 7.40 17.24 9.42
CA GLY A 42 7.46 16.45 10.65
C GLY A 42 7.65 14.96 10.39
N VAL A 43 7.17 14.15 11.35
CA VAL A 43 7.16 12.69 11.27
C VAL A 43 5.75 12.18 11.53
N LEU A 44 5.27 11.28 10.68
CA LEU A 44 4.01 10.55 10.90
C LEU A 44 4.27 9.35 11.83
N VAL A 45 3.53 9.27 12.94
CA VAL A 45 3.61 8.14 13.87
C VAL A 45 2.32 7.34 13.81
N GLN A 46 2.42 6.10 13.34
CA GLN A 46 1.29 5.17 13.24
C GLN A 46 1.48 3.99 14.20
N ARG A 47 0.38 3.33 14.54
CA ARG A 47 0.43 2.05 15.25
C ARG A 47 1.09 1.01 14.33
N MET A 48 1.99 0.20 14.88
CA MET A 48 2.55 -0.93 14.13
C MET A 48 1.45 -1.94 13.80
N SER A 49 1.38 -2.34 12.53
CA SER A 49 0.46 -3.39 12.10
C SER A 49 0.76 -4.72 12.79
N GLN A 50 -0.27 -5.56 12.91
CA GLN A 50 -0.07 -6.99 13.10
C GLN A 50 0.63 -7.58 11.87
N LYS A 51 1.28 -8.73 12.03
CA LYS A 51 1.86 -9.44 10.88
C LYS A 51 0.72 -9.92 9.99
N GLY A 52 0.85 -9.75 8.67
CA GLY A 52 -0.10 -10.23 7.68
C GLY A 52 0.58 -10.41 6.33
N MET A 53 -0.17 -10.86 5.33
CA MET A 53 0.31 -10.90 3.95
C MET A 53 0.36 -9.48 3.39
N GLU A 54 1.44 -9.12 2.72
CA GLU A 54 1.56 -7.82 2.07
C GLU A 54 1.03 -7.92 0.64
N LEU A 55 0.18 -6.96 0.26
CA LEU A 55 -0.26 -6.72 -1.11
C LEU A 55 0.16 -5.31 -1.54
N ILE A 56 0.23 -5.12 -2.85
CA ILE A 56 0.30 -3.82 -3.51
C ILE A 56 -1.08 -3.56 -4.10
N LEU A 57 -1.64 -2.38 -3.83
CA LEU A 57 -2.87 -1.90 -4.46
C LEU A 57 -2.56 -0.60 -5.18
N GLY A 58 -2.64 -0.61 -6.50
CA GLY A 58 -2.26 0.50 -7.35
C GLY A 58 -3.39 0.95 -8.26
N ALA A 59 -3.31 2.17 -8.73
CA ALA A 59 -4.11 2.69 -9.82
C ALA A 59 -3.27 3.61 -10.70
N ARG A 60 -3.59 3.61 -11.98
CA ARG A 60 -3.04 4.56 -12.95
C ARG A 60 -4.11 4.98 -13.94
N ARG A 61 -4.04 6.21 -14.41
CA ARG A 61 -4.88 6.65 -15.52
C ARG A 61 -4.24 6.25 -16.84
N ASP A 62 -5.01 5.56 -17.67
CA ASP A 62 -4.69 5.34 -19.07
C ASP A 62 -5.47 6.35 -19.94
N GLY A 63 -4.80 6.90 -20.96
CA GLY A 63 -5.38 7.94 -21.81
C GLY A 63 -6.50 7.45 -22.73
N GLN A 64 -6.57 6.15 -23.01
CA GLN A 64 -7.57 5.55 -23.89
C GLN A 64 -8.67 4.83 -23.10
N PHE A 65 -8.28 4.10 -22.04
CA PHE A 65 -9.20 3.23 -21.32
C PHE A 65 -9.73 3.80 -19.99
N GLY A 66 -9.22 4.96 -19.56
CA GLY A 66 -9.56 5.54 -18.26
C GLY A 66 -8.75 4.94 -17.12
N SER A 67 -9.31 4.91 -15.91
CA SER A 67 -8.60 4.46 -14.72
C SER A 67 -8.44 2.93 -14.72
N LEU A 68 -7.22 2.45 -14.49
CA LEU A 68 -6.91 1.05 -14.24
C LEU A 68 -6.60 0.86 -12.75
N VAL A 69 -7.08 -0.24 -12.19
CA VAL A 69 -6.72 -0.71 -10.84
C VAL A 69 -5.85 -1.96 -10.95
N LEU A 70 -4.87 -2.06 -10.06
CA LEU A 70 -3.93 -3.16 -9.94
C LEU A 70 -3.98 -3.70 -8.52
N VAL A 71 -4.00 -5.02 -8.38
CA VAL A 71 -3.64 -5.69 -7.14
C VAL A 71 -2.49 -6.65 -7.41
N GLY A 72 -1.52 -6.72 -6.51
CA GLY A 72 -0.40 -7.63 -6.62
C GLY A 72 0.07 -8.12 -5.27
N THR A 73 0.84 -9.20 -5.25
CA THR A 73 1.55 -9.58 -4.02
C THR A 73 2.62 -8.56 -3.69
N GLY A 74 2.84 -8.30 -2.40
CA GLY A 74 3.86 -7.40 -1.88
C GLY A 74 5.08 -8.14 -1.30
N GLY A 75 6.05 -7.37 -0.81
CA GLY A 75 7.28 -7.88 -0.22
C GLY A 75 8.36 -8.25 -1.25
N VAL A 76 9.52 -8.70 -0.76
CA VAL A 76 10.75 -8.91 -1.57
C VAL A 76 10.55 -9.89 -2.73
N GLN A 77 9.63 -10.84 -2.58
CA GLN A 77 9.34 -11.85 -3.60
C GLN A 77 8.50 -11.28 -4.76
N ALA A 78 7.74 -10.20 -4.54
CA ALA A 78 6.83 -9.62 -5.54
C ALA A 78 7.56 -9.15 -6.82
N GLU A 79 8.75 -8.56 -6.65
CA GLU A 79 9.56 -8.05 -7.76
C GLU A 79 10.02 -9.17 -8.72
N LEU A 80 10.19 -10.38 -8.20
CA LEU A 80 10.68 -11.53 -8.96
C LEU A 80 9.58 -12.16 -9.82
N TRP A 81 8.34 -12.22 -9.32
CA TRP A 81 7.27 -13.00 -9.95
C TRP A 81 6.29 -12.18 -10.78
N ARG A 82 6.34 -10.84 -10.68
CA ARG A 82 5.37 -9.90 -11.31
C ARG A 82 3.93 -10.39 -11.14
N ASP A 83 3.61 -10.82 -9.94
CA ASP A 83 2.34 -11.44 -9.60
C ASP A 83 1.28 -10.36 -9.35
N VAL A 84 0.64 -9.94 -10.44
CA VAL A 84 -0.31 -8.82 -10.47
C VAL A 84 -1.55 -9.18 -11.29
N ALA A 85 -2.68 -8.62 -10.89
CA ALA A 85 -3.93 -8.60 -11.64
C ALA A 85 -4.32 -7.13 -11.90
N LEU A 86 -4.76 -6.85 -13.12
CA LEU A 86 -5.13 -5.53 -13.61
C LEU A 86 -6.56 -5.56 -14.12
N ASP A 87 -7.32 -4.51 -13.86
CA ASP A 87 -8.65 -4.34 -14.44
C ASP A 87 -9.02 -2.86 -14.59
N LEU A 88 -10.05 -2.59 -15.39
CA LEU A 88 -10.65 -1.26 -15.52
C LEU A 88 -11.41 -0.90 -14.25
N ALA A 89 -11.19 0.32 -13.76
CA ALA A 89 -11.91 0.86 -12.63
C ALA A 89 -13.21 1.55 -13.10
N PRO A 90 -14.29 1.47 -12.31
CA PRO A 90 -14.38 0.79 -11.01
C PRO A 90 -14.62 -0.73 -11.17
N VAL A 91 -14.13 -1.51 -10.19
CA VAL A 91 -14.44 -2.94 -10.05
C VAL A 91 -15.40 -3.18 -8.89
N SER A 92 -16.30 -4.16 -9.04
CA SER A 92 -17.17 -4.62 -7.94
C SER A 92 -16.37 -5.42 -6.91
N PRO A 93 -16.88 -5.62 -5.67
CA PRO A 93 -16.23 -6.49 -4.70
C PRO A 93 -16.06 -7.93 -5.20
N ALA A 94 -17.04 -8.46 -5.95
CA ALA A 94 -16.94 -9.79 -6.55
C ALA A 94 -15.80 -9.85 -7.57
N ARG A 95 -15.67 -8.83 -8.41
CA ARG A 95 -14.58 -8.74 -9.40
C ARG A 95 -13.22 -8.56 -8.74
N ALA A 96 -13.13 -7.75 -7.69
CA ALA A 96 -11.93 -7.60 -6.89
C ALA A 96 -11.50 -8.92 -6.24
N GLU A 97 -12.45 -9.74 -5.77
CA GLU A 97 -12.16 -11.08 -5.24
C GLU A 97 -11.60 -12.00 -6.34
N GLU A 98 -12.14 -11.96 -7.56
CA GLU A 98 -11.58 -12.70 -8.70
C GLU A 98 -10.14 -12.27 -9.01
N MET A 99 -9.87 -10.96 -9.00
CA MET A 99 -8.51 -10.43 -9.18
C MET A 99 -7.57 -10.97 -8.10
N LEU A 100 -7.97 -10.94 -6.82
CA LEU A 100 -7.20 -11.50 -5.71
C LEU A 100 -6.91 -12.99 -5.90
N ARG A 101 -7.93 -13.77 -6.29
CA ARG A 101 -7.83 -15.22 -6.52
C ARG A 101 -6.93 -15.59 -7.68
N SER A 102 -6.76 -14.70 -8.67
CA SER A 102 -5.87 -14.92 -9.81
C SER A 102 -4.37 -14.77 -9.46
N LEU A 103 -4.05 -14.19 -8.29
CA LEU A 103 -2.66 -14.05 -7.85
C LEU A 103 -2.06 -15.41 -7.54
N LYS A 104 -0.82 -15.65 -7.99
CA LYS A 104 -0.03 -16.84 -7.65
C LYS A 104 0.19 -16.95 -6.15
N GLY A 105 0.30 -15.82 -5.45
CA GLY A 105 0.39 -15.77 -3.99
C GLY A 105 -0.95 -15.83 -3.25
N PHE A 106 -2.09 -15.95 -3.93
CA PHE A 106 -3.39 -16.10 -3.27
C PHE A 106 -3.44 -17.19 -2.19
N PRO A 107 -2.78 -18.37 -2.34
CA PRO A 107 -2.75 -19.36 -1.26
C PRO A 107 -2.22 -18.84 0.08
N LEU A 108 -1.37 -17.79 0.07
CA LEU A 108 -0.89 -17.13 1.30
C LEU A 108 -1.99 -16.30 1.98
N LEU A 109 -2.94 -15.76 1.22
CA LEU A 109 -4.14 -15.11 1.73
C LEU A 109 -5.18 -16.14 2.20
N ASP A 110 -5.26 -17.31 1.55
CA ASP A 110 -6.27 -18.34 1.84
C ASP A 110 -5.89 -19.30 2.98
N GLY A 111 -4.73 -19.09 3.60
CA GLY A 111 -4.21 -19.90 4.69
C GLY A 111 -3.23 -20.97 4.21
N PHE A 112 -1.93 -20.66 4.27
CA PHE A 112 -0.84 -21.57 3.88
C PHE A 112 -0.03 -22.03 5.09
N ARG A 113 0.29 -23.33 5.17
CA ARG A 113 1.10 -23.95 6.25
C ARG A 113 0.65 -23.57 7.67
N GLY A 114 -0.67 -23.56 7.91
CA GLY A 114 -1.25 -23.25 9.23
C GLY A 114 -1.33 -21.75 9.55
N ALA A 115 -0.94 -20.86 8.63
CA ALA A 115 -1.23 -19.44 8.76
C ALA A 115 -2.76 -19.20 8.69
N PRO A 116 -3.29 -18.24 9.47
CA PRO A 116 -4.71 -17.92 9.41
C PRO A 116 -5.06 -17.30 8.06
N LYS A 117 -6.24 -17.66 7.55
CA LYS A 117 -6.81 -17.07 6.35
C LYS A 117 -7.12 -15.58 6.57
N ALA A 118 -6.78 -14.77 5.57
CA ALA A 118 -7.17 -13.37 5.53
C ALA A 118 -8.68 -13.23 5.32
N ASP A 119 -9.26 -12.13 5.80
CA ASP A 119 -10.64 -11.78 5.46
C ASP A 119 -10.70 -11.28 4.01
N ILE A 120 -10.83 -12.23 3.08
CA ILE A 120 -10.82 -11.97 1.63
C ILE A 120 -11.94 -11.01 1.24
N ALA A 121 -13.11 -11.10 1.88
CA ALA A 121 -14.23 -10.22 1.60
C ALA A 121 -13.90 -8.77 1.98
N ALA A 122 -13.29 -8.55 3.14
CA ALA A 122 -12.84 -7.22 3.55
C ALA A 122 -11.74 -6.66 2.63
N VAL A 123 -10.80 -7.50 2.18
CA VAL A 123 -9.76 -7.08 1.21
C VAL A 123 -10.39 -6.71 -0.14
N ALA A 124 -11.29 -7.54 -0.65
CA ALA A 124 -11.97 -7.28 -1.92
C ALA A 124 -12.85 -6.01 -1.87
N ALA A 125 -13.53 -5.77 -0.75
CA ALA A 125 -14.27 -4.54 -0.51
C ALA A 125 -13.34 -3.30 -0.52
N ALA A 126 -12.15 -3.40 0.08
CA ALA A 126 -11.18 -2.31 0.06
C ALA A 126 -10.64 -2.02 -1.35
N VAL A 127 -10.33 -3.07 -2.14
CA VAL A 127 -9.92 -2.92 -3.55
C VAL A 127 -11.03 -2.27 -4.38
N SER A 128 -12.27 -2.71 -4.20
CA SER A 128 -13.44 -2.12 -4.89
C SER A 128 -13.63 -0.66 -4.51
N ALA A 129 -13.63 -0.32 -3.22
CA ALA A 129 -13.75 1.06 -2.76
C ALA A 129 -12.62 1.97 -3.29
N PHE A 130 -11.38 1.46 -3.31
CA PHE A 130 -10.26 2.16 -3.92
C PHE A 130 -10.46 2.38 -5.42
N SER A 131 -10.96 1.38 -6.14
CA SER A 131 -11.26 1.49 -7.58
C SER A 131 -12.34 2.54 -7.88
N VAL A 132 -13.36 2.66 -7.01
CA VAL A 132 -14.39 3.70 -7.12
C VAL A 132 -13.76 5.07 -6.89
N LEU A 133 -12.97 5.23 -5.84
CA LEU A 133 -12.27 6.49 -5.54
C LEU A 133 -11.44 7.00 -6.73
N VAL A 134 -10.66 6.11 -7.36
CA VAL A 134 -9.78 6.49 -8.49
C VAL A 134 -10.56 6.72 -9.80
N ALA A 135 -11.71 6.07 -9.97
CA ALA A 135 -12.60 6.34 -11.09
C ALA A 135 -13.28 7.72 -10.94
N GLU A 136 -13.78 8.03 -9.74
CA GLU A 136 -14.44 9.29 -9.43
C GLU A 136 -13.48 10.49 -9.44
N ALA A 137 -12.20 10.28 -9.08
CA ALA A 137 -11.18 11.32 -9.16
C ALA A 137 -10.91 11.78 -10.62
N GLY A 138 -11.21 10.93 -11.60
CA GLY A 138 -11.08 11.23 -13.03
C GLY A 138 -9.69 11.72 -13.41
N GLU A 139 -9.61 12.81 -14.17
CA GLU A 139 -8.34 13.34 -14.69
C GLU A 139 -7.40 13.89 -13.61
N LYS A 140 -7.93 14.18 -12.41
CA LYS A 140 -7.17 14.75 -11.30
C LYS A 140 -6.20 13.75 -10.68
N LEU A 141 -6.44 12.45 -10.83
CA LEU A 141 -5.57 11.40 -10.30
C LEU A 141 -4.83 10.73 -11.46
N GLN A 142 -3.51 10.79 -11.43
CA GLN A 142 -2.66 10.17 -12.46
C GLN A 142 -2.19 8.79 -12.00
N GLU A 143 -1.74 8.71 -10.75
CA GLU A 143 -1.31 7.46 -10.12
C GLU A 143 -1.70 7.47 -8.63
N ALA A 144 -2.02 6.30 -8.11
CA ALA A 144 -2.14 6.07 -6.68
C ALA A 144 -1.58 4.68 -6.35
N GLU A 145 -0.86 4.55 -5.24
CA GLU A 145 -0.31 3.28 -4.79
C GLU A 145 -0.45 3.19 -3.27
N VAL A 146 -0.90 2.04 -2.78
CA VAL A 146 -0.86 1.61 -1.39
C VAL A 146 0.10 0.44 -1.31
N ASN A 147 1.22 0.63 -0.63
CA ASN A 147 2.28 -0.36 -0.58
C ASN A 147 3.12 -0.26 0.71
N PRO A 148 2.93 -1.16 1.71
CA PRO A 148 2.06 -2.34 1.66
C PRO A 148 0.63 -2.07 2.09
N LEU A 149 -0.31 -2.80 1.48
CA LEU A 149 -1.60 -3.15 2.07
C LEU A 149 -1.42 -4.47 2.84
N ILE A 150 -1.45 -4.43 4.17
CA ILE A 150 -1.28 -5.63 5.00
C ILE A 150 -2.64 -6.30 5.23
N CYS A 151 -2.75 -7.58 4.89
CA CYS A 151 -3.99 -8.36 4.95
C CYS A 151 -3.91 -9.51 5.96
N GLY A 152 -5.01 -9.78 6.65
CA GLY A 152 -5.17 -10.94 7.55
C GLY A 152 -6.61 -11.11 8.04
N PRO A 153 -6.88 -12.02 9.01
CA PRO A 153 -8.24 -12.29 9.50
C PRO A 153 -8.99 -11.08 10.08
N TRP A 154 -8.30 -9.96 10.32
CA TRP A 154 -8.87 -8.68 10.78
C TRP A 154 -9.18 -7.71 9.61
N GLY A 155 -9.13 -8.18 8.37
CA GLY A 155 -9.28 -7.35 7.17
C GLY A 155 -7.95 -6.89 6.61
N CYS A 156 -7.82 -5.60 6.32
CA CYS A 156 -6.59 -5.03 5.78
C CYS A 156 -6.24 -3.66 6.35
N LEU A 157 -4.97 -3.28 6.23
CA LEU A 157 -4.44 -1.99 6.68
C LEU A 157 -3.46 -1.44 5.64
N ALA A 158 -3.77 -0.26 5.11
CA ALA A 158 -2.84 0.54 4.31
C ALA A 158 -1.77 1.12 5.24
N VAL A 159 -0.51 0.76 5.03
CA VAL A 159 0.62 1.23 5.85
C VAL A 159 1.24 2.49 5.28
N ASP A 160 1.40 2.52 3.95
CA ASP A 160 1.95 3.63 3.20
C ASP A 160 1.12 3.87 1.95
N GLY A 161 1.11 5.11 1.47
CA GLY A 161 0.35 5.50 0.30
C GLY A 161 0.97 6.69 -0.42
N LEU A 162 1.03 6.60 -1.75
CA LEU A 162 1.46 7.65 -2.65
C LEU A 162 0.30 8.00 -3.58
N VAL A 163 0.06 9.29 -3.79
CA VAL A 163 -0.87 9.77 -4.83
C VAL A 163 -0.16 10.83 -5.66
N ARG A 164 -0.23 10.70 -6.98
CA ARG A 164 0.18 11.73 -7.93
C ARG A 164 -1.06 12.31 -8.59
N CYS A 165 -1.30 13.59 -8.32
CA CYS A 165 -2.36 14.33 -8.98
C CYS A 165 -1.88 14.89 -10.33
N GLY A 166 -2.82 15.07 -11.25
CA GLY A 166 -2.61 15.85 -12.47
C GLY A 166 -2.47 17.34 -12.16
N PRO A 167 -2.08 18.15 -13.18
CA PRO A 167 -2.10 19.61 -13.07
C PRO A 167 -3.50 20.16 -12.76
#